data_AF-A0AA43LKF9-F1
#
_entry.id   AF-A0AA43LKF9-F1
#
_cell.length_a   1.000
_cell.length_b   1.000
_cell.length_c   1.000
_cell.angle_alpha   90.00
_cell.angle_beta   90.00
_cell.angle_gamma   90.00
#
_symmetry.space_group_name_H-M   'P 1'
#
loop_
_entity.id
_entity.type
_entity.pdbx_description
1 polymer ?
#
loop_
_entity_poly.entity_id
_entity_poly.type
_entity_poly.pdbx_seq_one_letter_code
_entity_poly.pdbx_strand_id
1 'polypeptide(L)' 'MFDLDEIWIDVNCPKCNYLFEIQMIDARLEKKVYCPNCKITIKLQDKDASVHTSVKDINNALQELNKSLNNLFK' A
#
# COMPACT_ATOMS: atom_id res chain seq x y z
N MET A 1 -4.56 -11.81 12.07
CA MET A 1 -4.32 -10.36 11.96
C MET A 1 -3.49 -10.20 10.71
N PHE A 2 -4.03 -9.60 9.64
CA PHE A 2 -3.33 -9.55 8.35
C PHE A 2 -2.15 -8.59 8.45
N ASP A 3 -0.94 -9.10 8.21
CA ASP A 3 0.27 -8.31 8.18
C ASP A 3 0.43 -7.73 6.78
N LEU A 4 0.10 -6.45 6.63
CA LEU A 4 0.15 -5.75 5.33
C LEU A 4 1.58 -5.27 5.01
N ASP A 5 2.51 -5.41 5.95
CA ASP A 5 3.86 -4.85 5.86
C ASP A 5 4.72 -5.52 4.78
N GLU A 6 4.54 -6.83 4.57
CA GLU A 6 5.30 -7.63 3.59
C GLU A 6 4.66 -7.66 2.20
N ILE A 7 3.59 -6.90 1.98
CA ILE A 7 2.90 -6.84 0.68
C ILE A 7 3.74 -6.03 -0.30
N TRP A 8 3.97 -6.61 -1.48
CA TRP A 8 4.58 -5.93 -2.60
C TRP A 8 3.52 -5.13 -3.36
N ILE A 9 3.82 -3.86 -3.63
CA ILE A 9 2.96 -2.95 -4.39
C ILE A 9 3.75 -2.36 -5.57
N ASP A 10 3.07 -2.23 -6.69
CA ASP A 10 3.62 -1.57 -7.87
C ASP A 10 3.57 -0.05 -7.70
N VAL A 11 4.73 0.59 -7.84
CA VAL A 11 4.87 2.05 -7.82
C VAL A 11 5.49 2.51 -9.12
N ASN A 12 4.91 3.57 -9.67
CA ASN A 12 5.39 4.16 -10.90
C ASN A 12 6.38 5.29 -10.61
N CYS A 13 7.53 5.28 -11.29
CA CYS A 13 8.53 6.33 -11.14
C CYS A 13 8.05 7.65 -11.78
N PRO A 14 8.06 8.78 -11.05
CA PRO A 14 7.54 10.06 -11.57
C PRO A 14 8.37 10.66 -12.72
N LYS A 15 9.61 10.19 -12.93
CA LYS A 15 10.53 10.76 -13.94
C LYS A 15 10.57 9.97 -15.23
N CYS A 16 10.59 8.63 -15.15
CA CYS A 16 10.70 7.77 -16.32
C CYS A 16 9.48 6.88 -16.53
N ASN A 17 8.45 6.98 -15.67
CA ASN A 17 7.24 6.17 -15.73
C ASN A 17 7.51 4.66 -15.74
N TYR A 18 8.64 4.26 -15.14
CA TYR A 18 9.02 2.88 -14.96
C TYR A 18 8.30 2.33 -13.73
N LEU A 19 7.61 1.21 -13.93
CA LEU A 19 6.86 0.51 -12.90
C LEU A 19 7.80 -0.44 -12.16
N PHE A 20 7.88 -0.31 -10.85
CA PHE A 20 8.72 -1.15 -10.00
C PHE A 20 8.02 -1.48 -8.69
N GLU A 21 8.33 -2.65 -8.14
CA GLU A 21 7.74 -3.13 -6.92
C GLU A 21 8.48 -2.58 -5.69
N ILE A 22 7.72 -2.17 -4.68
CA ILE A 22 8.22 -1.84 -3.35
C ILE A 22 7.41 -2.59 -2.30
N GLN A 23 7.98 -2.77 -1.10
CA GLN A 23 7.19 -3.30 0.02
C GLN A 23 6.37 -2.19 0.67
N MET A 24 5.17 -2.54 1.15
CA MET A 24 4.27 -1.61 1.81
C MET A 24 4.88 -1.00 3.07
N ILE A 25 5.75 -1.74 3.77
CA ILE A 25 6.53 -1.22 4.90
C ILE A 25 7.44 -0.06 4.51
N ASP A 26 8.00 -0.06 3.29
CA ASP A 26 8.85 1.04 2.83
C ASP A 26 8.04 2.31 2.58
N ALA A 27 6.80 2.17 2.10
CA ALA A 27 5.86 3.28 1.98
C ALA A 27 5.41 3.81 3.36
N ARG A 28 5.09 2.90 4.30
CA ARG A 28 4.69 3.25 5.66
C ARG A 28 5.77 3.98 6.45
N LEU A 29 7.04 3.59 6.26
CA LEU A 29 8.19 4.20 6.94
C LEU A 29 8.76 5.43 6.21
N GLU A 30 8.08 5.93 5.17
CA GLU A 30 8.54 7.03 4.31
C GLU A 30 9.99 6.84 3.80
N LYS A 31 10.38 5.60 3.52
CA LYS A 31 11.73 5.30 3.07
C LYS A 31 11.98 5.92 1.70
N LYS A 32 13.26 6.21 1.47
CA LYS A 32 13.76 6.62 0.17
C LYS A 32 14.00 5.37 -0.67
N VAL A 33 13.23 5.19 -1.74
CA VAL A 33 13.41 4.09 -2.69
C VAL A 33 14.12 4.60 -3.94
N TYR A 34 14.90 3.72 -4.56
CA TYR A 34 15.63 4.03 -5.79
C TYR A 34 14.88 3.47 -6.98
N CYS A 35 14.67 4.29 -8.02
CA CYS A 35 14.16 3.77 -9.27
C CYS A 35 15.25 2.94 -9.98
N PRO A 36 15.03 1.66 -10.31
CA PRO A 36 16.03 0.82 -10.96
C PRO A 36 16.41 1.29 -12.37
N ASN A 37 15.52 2.02 -13.06
CA ASN A 37 15.73 2.50 -14.42
C ASN A 37 16.49 3.84 -14.46
N CYS A 38 15.94 4.90 -13.87
CA CYS A 38 16.52 6.25 -13.96
C CYS A 38 17.41 6.64 -12.77
N LYS A 39 17.60 5.73 -11.80
CA LYS A 39 18.46 5.89 -10.61
C LYS A 39 18.14 7.11 -9.75
N ILE A 40 16.95 7.70 -9.88
CA ILE A 40 16.53 8.77 -8.99
C ILE A 40 16.13 8.20 -7.64
N THR A 41 16.34 8.99 -6.60
CA THR A 41 15.83 8.71 -5.27
C THR A 41 14.43 9.30 -5.15
N ILE A 42 13.44 8.43 -4.91
CA ILE A 42 12.05 8.80 -4.68
C ILE A 42 11.84 8.72 -3.17
N LYS A 43 11.51 9.85 -2.53
CA LYS A 43 11.03 9.82 -1.16
C LYS A 43 9.55 9.44 -1.21
N LEU A 44 9.19 8.30 -0.64
CA LEU A 44 7.80 7.93 -0.46
C LEU A 44 7.22 8.88 0.58
N GLN A 45 6.55 9.93 0.11
CA GLN A 45 5.82 10.88 0.95
C GLN A 45 4.35 10.67 0.68
N ASP A 46 3.61 10.21 1.70
CA ASP A 46 2.15 10.17 1.67
C ASP A 46 1.64 11.61 1.82
N LYS A 47 1.56 12.33 0.71
CA LYS A 47 1.18 13.76 0.70
C LYS A 47 -0.31 13.97 1.02
N ASP A 48 -1.12 12.91 0.96
CA ASP A 48 -2.59 12.96 1.06
C ASP A 48 -3.18 12.01 2.13
N ALA A 49 -2.36 11.41 3.01
CA ALA A 49 -2.81 10.35 3.94
C ALA A 49 -3.60 9.21 3.24
N SER A 50 -3.30 9.00 1.97
CA SER A 50 -4.05 8.17 1.04
C SER A 50 -3.85 6.68 1.34
N VAL A 51 -2.65 6.31 1.78
CA VAL A 51 -2.32 4.93 2.15
C VAL A 51 -2.99 4.58 3.47
N HIS A 52 -2.97 5.49 4.45
CA HIS A 52 -3.66 5.30 5.73
C HIS A 52 -5.18 5.15 5.56
N THR A 53 -5.78 5.97 4.70
CA THR A 53 -7.22 5.89 4.39
C THR A 53 -7.56 4.58 3.67
N SER A 54 -6.78 4.23 2.65
CA SER A 54 -7.01 3.01 1.87
C SER A 54 -6.90 1.73 2.71
N VAL A 55 -5.91 1.65 3.61
CA VAL A 55 -5.75 0.51 4.53
C VAL A 55 -6.92 0.41 5.52
N LYS A 56 -7.42 1.55 6.00
CA LYS A 56 -8.57 1.59 6.90
C LYS A 56 -9.85 1.13 6.19
N ASP A 57 -10.05 1.57 4.95
CA ASP A 57 -11.23 1.22 4.15
C ASP A 57 -11.23 -0.26 3.78
N ILE A 58 -10.08 -0.83 3.42
CA ILE A 58 -9.93 -2.28 3.17
C ILE A 58 -10.25 -3.08 4.44
N ASN A 59 -9.73 -2.67 5.60
CA ASN A 59 -10.02 -3.35 6.86
C ASN A 59 -11.50 -3.28 7.23
N ASN A 60 -12.14 -2.12 7.04
CA ASN A 60 -13.57 -1.97 7.28
C ASN A 60 -14.40 -2.84 6.33
N ALA A 61 -14.08 -2.87 5.03
CA ALA A 61 -14.78 -3.69 4.05
C ALA A 61 -14.65 -5.19 4.38
N LEU A 62 -13.48 -5.65 4.81
CA LEU A 62 -13.28 -7.04 5.26
C LEU A 62 -14.07 -7.34 6.53
N GLN A 63 -14.15 -6.41 7.49
CA GLN A 63 -14.96 -6.59 8.69
C GLN A 63 -16.47 -6.65 8.37
N GLU A 64 -16.96 -5.82 7.46
CA GLU A 64 -18.35 -5.84 7.03
C GLU A 64 -18.71 -7.10 6.25
N LEU A 65 -17.80 -7.58 5.40
CA LEU A 65 -17.94 -8.87 4.73
C LEU A 65 -18.04 -10.00 5.76
N ASN A 66 -17.17 -10.00 6.76
CA ASN A 66 -17.13 -11.04 7.80
C ASN A 66 -18.39 -11.02 8.69
N LYS A 67 -18.93 -9.83 8.99
CA LYS A 67 -20.24 -9.67 9.65
C LYS A 67 -21.38 -10.22 8.80
N SER A 68 -21.37 -9.92 7.49
CA SER A 68 -22.40 -10.36 6.57
C SER A 68 -22.42 -11.88 6.40
N LEU A 69 -21.24 -12.49 6.30
CA LEU A 69 -21.10 -13.96 6.25
C LEU A 69 -21.58 -14.60 7.56
N ASN A 70 -21.19 -14.08 8.73
CA ASN A 70 -21.65 -14.61 10.02
C ASN A 70 -23.17 -14.50 10.23
N ASN A 71 -23.82 -13.51 9.62
CA ASN A 71 -25.28 -13.38 9.65
C ASN A 71 -26.00 -14.32 8.69
N LEU A 72 -25.34 -14.83 7.64
CA LEU A 72 -25.89 -15.79 6.69
C LEU A 72 -25.77 -17.25 7.16
N PHE A 73 -24.80 -17.55 8.04
CA PHE A 73 -24.60 -18.87 8.62
C PHE A 73 -25.22 -19.04 10.03
N LYS A 74 -26.10 -18.11 10.43
CA LYS A 74 -26.96 -18.20 11.62
C LYS A 74 -28.38 -18.54 11.21
#